data_AF-A0A2D9HP91-F1
#
_entry.id   AF-A0A2D9HP91-F1
#
_cell.length_a   1.000
_cell.length_b   1.000
_cell.length_c   1.000
_cell.angle_alpha   90.00
_cell.angle_beta   90.00
_cell.angle_gamma   90.00
#
_symmetry.space_group_name_H-M   'P 1'
#
loop_
_entity.id
_entity.type
_entity.pdbx_description
1 polymer ?
#
loop_
_entity_poly.entity_id
_entity_poly.type
_entity_poly.pdbx_seq_one_letter_code
_entity_poly.pdbx_strand_id
1 'polypeptide(L)'
;MTLAKSLSRITWAMAAVAFLASNTDLHAQRSGSKSANVELTTIPTVPYEMVDKVAFFIHADPTFFTLDDLRRYGGNIKIIKDGERLEAMKYFSLGKEVQIVDDMPTCIVDVALGPDQILGEPNIKSGTAKGSDVKTYWAEFAHELPVRITISDANGNIIDGWEETSTNQIRYGNEKVATMESGVLGGFSYTSGMMTFDSPMEVRNELRGFEGTRFVRRKAVLMQMSKVIDEMEERLFFIDTKQKVNVYVGKGKHDYTELETAQETAVTAYKEGNFDALDAPIATWNAWLEELDFVDKKAKVTKKVALGLQLNLATAHLYRNEFGPCGAAISAARGLAVGDQSKLNECDELVDRLLKRRRSQQANHGFEMPSEEAVEREKAPDFKSAIGKRSQNKDVAMILAGDRYSEVGGLMAQWEAEALSGSAESAATETAEMTMEQRLGAKLTGAIGGVSLILSPFTDGDLVGQPLPAEVLSIPKLVYLDISGMKVGALPANIDELSMLQTLVVSNNDLTELPATLANIPTLKRVVARNNSLTSVPEGMELIPELKVIDLKGNPFDDGAKVSTIRRFGEDTKIKLD
;
A
#
# COMPACT_ATOMS: atom_id res chain seq x y z
N MET A 1 -57.09 4.54 -7.79
CA MET A 1 -55.61 4.67 -7.88
C MET A 1 -55.02 4.95 -6.48
N THR A 2 -55.47 4.23 -5.45
CA THR A 2 -55.21 4.60 -4.03
C THR A 2 -55.20 3.39 -3.08
N LEU A 3 -54.83 2.20 -3.56
CA LEU A 3 -54.48 1.06 -2.68
C LEU A 3 -53.06 0.51 -2.93
N ALA A 4 -52.49 0.69 -4.12
CA ALA A 4 -51.15 0.17 -4.44
C ALA A 4 -49.98 0.94 -3.77
N LYS A 5 -50.20 2.18 -3.29
CA LYS A 5 -49.16 2.98 -2.61
C LYS A 5 -49.03 2.71 -1.10
N SER A 6 -50.00 2.02 -0.49
CA SER A 6 -49.96 1.69 0.95
C SER A 6 -49.17 0.40 1.21
N LEU A 7 -49.31 -0.61 0.35
CA LEU A 7 -48.62 -1.90 0.50
C LEU A 7 -47.10 -1.79 0.29
N SER A 8 -46.61 -0.90 -0.58
CA SER A 8 -45.15 -0.78 -0.82
C SER A 8 -44.39 -0.14 0.35
N ARG A 9 -45.05 0.75 1.12
CA ARG A 9 -44.44 1.39 2.30
C ARG A 9 -44.37 0.45 3.50
N ILE A 10 -45.35 -0.45 3.66
CA ILE A 10 -45.35 -1.45 4.73
C ILE A 10 -44.30 -2.54 4.45
N THR A 11 -44.11 -2.94 3.19
CA THR A 11 -43.05 -3.90 2.82
C THR A 11 -41.65 -3.31 2.93
N TRP A 12 -41.44 -2.02 2.66
CA TRP A 12 -40.14 -1.37 2.88
C TRP A 12 -39.85 -1.10 4.36
N ALA A 13 -40.87 -0.78 5.17
CA ALA A 13 -40.70 -0.63 6.61
C ALA A 13 -40.42 -1.99 7.30
N MET A 14 -41.11 -3.06 6.91
CA MET A 14 -40.82 -4.40 7.44
C MET A 14 -39.51 -4.99 6.89
N ALA A 15 -39.12 -4.69 5.64
CA ALA A 15 -37.80 -5.07 5.12
C ALA A 15 -36.68 -4.26 5.79
N ALA A 16 -36.87 -2.97 6.08
CA ALA A 16 -35.89 -2.18 6.83
C ALA A 16 -35.77 -2.64 8.29
N VAL A 17 -36.89 -3.00 8.94
CA VAL A 17 -36.87 -3.55 10.31
C VAL A 17 -36.31 -4.97 10.33
N ALA A 18 -36.57 -5.82 9.32
CA ALA A 18 -35.99 -7.16 9.19
C ALA A 18 -34.51 -7.15 8.77
N PHE A 19 -34.07 -6.16 7.97
CA PHE A 19 -32.65 -5.98 7.60
C PHE A 19 -31.85 -5.30 8.72
N LEU A 20 -32.50 -4.52 9.59
CA LEU A 20 -31.92 -4.06 10.86
C LEU A 20 -31.96 -5.13 11.97
N ALA A 21 -32.86 -6.11 11.89
CA ALA A 21 -33.01 -7.20 12.87
C ALA A 21 -32.30 -8.51 12.51
N SER A 22 -31.72 -8.64 11.31
CA SER A 22 -30.98 -9.85 10.88
C SER A 22 -29.48 -9.62 10.71
N ASN A 23 -28.87 -8.89 11.66
CA ASN A 23 -27.46 -9.09 12.10
C ASN A 23 -27.08 -8.10 13.21
N THR A 24 -27.96 -7.90 14.19
CA THR A 24 -27.54 -7.28 15.45
C THR A 24 -27.20 -8.40 16.42
N ASP A 25 -25.91 -8.77 16.45
CA ASP A 25 -25.31 -9.19 17.72
C ASP A 25 -25.58 -8.03 18.70
N LEU A 26 -26.70 -8.09 19.43
CA LEU A 26 -27.16 -7.10 20.42
C LEU A 26 -26.15 -6.87 21.56
N HIS A 27 -25.04 -7.60 21.53
CA HIS A 27 -23.96 -7.60 22.49
C HIS A 27 -22.56 -7.35 21.88
N ALA A 28 -22.40 -7.24 20.55
CA ALA A 28 -21.09 -6.97 19.97
C ALA A 28 -20.71 -5.49 20.16
N GLN A 29 -19.72 -5.25 21.01
CA GLN A 29 -19.12 -3.93 21.16
C GLN A 29 -18.48 -3.46 19.85
N ARG A 30 -18.47 -2.14 19.66
CA ARG A 30 -17.95 -1.50 18.46
C ARG A 30 -16.93 -0.44 18.87
N SER A 31 -15.94 -0.19 18.03
CA SER A 31 -15.09 0.98 18.14
C SER A 31 -15.78 2.17 17.49
N GLY A 32 -15.85 3.29 18.20
CA GLY A 32 -16.12 4.61 17.61
C GLY A 32 -14.82 5.39 17.43
N SER A 33 -14.86 6.49 16.69
CA SER A 33 -13.74 7.43 16.61
C SER A 33 -14.22 8.88 16.56
N LYS A 34 -13.34 9.79 17.00
CA LYS A 34 -13.39 11.22 16.71
C LYS A 34 -12.17 11.54 15.85
N SER A 35 -12.30 12.47 14.91
CA SER A 35 -11.18 12.92 14.08
C SER A 35 -10.66 14.28 14.54
N ALA A 36 -9.34 14.44 14.50
CA ALA A 36 -8.65 15.71 14.62
C ALA A 36 -7.87 15.97 13.32
N ASN A 37 -7.61 17.24 13.01
CA ASN A 37 -6.63 17.58 11.99
C ASN A 37 -5.40 18.11 12.71
N VAL A 38 -4.25 17.51 12.42
CA VAL A 38 -2.95 17.97 12.89
C VAL A 38 -2.34 18.79 11.77
N GLU A 39 -1.95 20.02 12.07
CA GLU A 39 -1.15 20.84 11.18
C GLU A 39 0.31 20.63 11.55
N LEU A 40 1.13 20.24 10.57
CA LEU A 40 2.55 20.00 10.75
C LEU A 40 3.33 20.38 9.50
N THR A 41 4.58 20.76 9.70
CA THR A 41 5.56 20.83 8.63
C THR A 41 6.34 19.52 8.61
N THR A 42 6.26 18.78 7.52
CA THR A 42 7.10 17.60 7.31
C THR A 42 8.50 18.07 6.91
N ILE A 43 9.51 17.47 7.54
CA ILE A 43 10.92 17.69 7.22
C ILE A 43 11.31 16.69 6.12
N PRO A 44 12.08 17.10 5.09
CA PRO A 44 12.52 16.21 4.02
C PRO A 44 13.32 15.01 4.54
N THR A 45 13.32 13.91 3.79
CA THR A 45 14.16 12.73 4.08
C THR A 45 15.58 12.90 3.56
N VAL A 46 15.79 13.81 2.62
CA VAL A 46 17.10 14.23 2.13
C VAL A 46 17.58 15.41 2.98
N PRO A 47 18.87 15.52 3.34
CA PRO A 47 19.40 16.66 4.07
C PRO A 47 19.09 17.97 3.34
N TYR A 48 18.32 18.87 3.98
CA TYR A 48 17.81 20.07 3.30
C TYR A 48 18.93 20.99 2.80
N GLU A 49 20.10 20.97 3.45
CA GLU A 49 21.26 21.77 3.08
C GLU A 49 21.86 21.36 1.72
N MET A 50 21.74 20.07 1.35
CA MET A 50 22.25 19.53 0.07
C MET A 50 21.35 19.88 -1.12
N VAL A 51 20.07 20.19 -0.87
CA VAL A 51 19.09 20.49 -1.91
C VAL A 51 19.23 21.96 -2.30
N ASP A 52 20.11 22.24 -3.26
CA ASP A 52 20.35 23.58 -3.84
C ASP A 52 20.23 23.52 -5.37
N LYS A 53 21.04 22.68 -6.01
CA LYS A 53 21.02 22.45 -7.45
C LYS A 53 20.64 21.01 -7.75
N VAL A 54 19.42 20.80 -8.21
CA VAL A 54 18.87 19.47 -8.48
C VAL A 54 18.99 19.13 -9.96
N ALA A 55 19.73 18.07 -10.28
CA ALA A 55 19.65 17.42 -11.59
C ALA A 55 18.62 16.29 -11.55
N PHE A 56 17.87 16.13 -12.63
CA PHE A 56 16.80 15.14 -12.74
C PHE A 56 16.94 14.36 -14.06
N PHE A 57 17.18 13.06 -13.96
CA PHE A 57 17.40 12.16 -15.08
C PHE A 57 16.36 11.04 -15.10
N ILE A 58 15.85 10.74 -16.28
CA ILE A 58 14.91 9.68 -16.59
C ILE A 58 15.60 8.71 -17.54
N HIS A 59 15.73 7.46 -17.13
CA HIS A 59 16.31 6.40 -17.94
C HIS A 59 15.19 5.61 -18.59
N ALA A 60 15.21 5.57 -19.92
CA ALA A 60 14.24 4.84 -20.71
C ALA A 60 14.89 4.26 -21.96
N ASP A 61 14.41 3.10 -22.39
CA ASP A 61 14.69 2.61 -23.74
C ASP A 61 14.07 3.59 -24.77
N PRO A 62 14.82 4.11 -25.75
CA PRO A 62 14.31 5.03 -26.76
C PRO A 62 13.17 4.46 -27.63
N THR A 63 13.04 3.14 -27.72
CA THR A 63 11.90 2.45 -28.37
C THR A 63 10.67 2.35 -27.47
N PHE A 64 10.88 2.47 -26.15
CA PHE A 64 9.84 2.43 -25.13
C PHE A 64 9.23 3.82 -24.89
N PHE A 65 10.05 4.82 -24.56
CA PHE A 65 9.61 6.18 -24.24
C PHE A 65 10.68 7.21 -24.64
N THR A 66 10.27 8.31 -25.28
CA THR A 66 11.16 9.31 -25.86
C THR A 66 10.98 10.71 -25.28
N LEU A 67 11.96 11.58 -25.53
CA LEU A 67 11.87 12.99 -25.12
C LEU A 67 10.70 13.72 -25.80
N ASP A 68 10.32 13.31 -27.01
CA ASP A 68 9.12 13.85 -27.68
C ASP A 68 7.84 13.44 -26.96
N ASP A 69 7.78 12.20 -26.46
CA ASP A 69 6.65 11.70 -25.67
C ASP A 69 6.49 12.49 -24.37
N LEU A 70 7.59 12.78 -23.69
CA LEU A 70 7.63 13.66 -22.54
C LEU A 70 7.26 15.11 -22.90
N ARG A 71 7.72 15.66 -24.03
CA ARG A 71 7.36 17.03 -24.43
C ARG A 71 5.87 17.19 -24.76
N ARG A 72 5.21 16.12 -25.22
CA ARG A 72 3.76 16.08 -25.43
C ARG A 72 2.97 16.07 -24.11
N TYR A 73 3.60 15.74 -22.99
CA TYR A 73 3.05 15.91 -21.63
C TYR A 73 2.57 17.33 -21.36
N GLY A 74 3.37 18.34 -21.76
CA GLY A 74 3.08 19.76 -21.50
C GLY A 74 1.81 20.27 -22.18
N GLY A 75 1.43 19.70 -23.33
CA GLY A 75 0.18 20.02 -24.03
C GLY A 75 -1.08 19.45 -23.32
N ASN A 76 -0.90 18.39 -22.53
CA ASN A 76 -1.95 17.64 -21.85
C ASN A 76 -1.88 17.74 -20.31
N ILE A 77 -1.08 18.65 -19.74
CA ILE A 77 -1.02 18.87 -18.29
C ILE A 77 -2.40 19.23 -17.69
N LYS A 78 -3.32 19.75 -18.52
CA LYS A 78 -4.74 20.01 -18.19
C LYS A 78 -5.64 18.76 -18.20
N ILE A 79 -5.15 17.61 -18.63
CA ILE A 79 -5.86 16.31 -18.58
C ILE A 79 -5.59 15.62 -17.23
N ILE A 80 -4.45 15.93 -16.60
CA ILE A 80 -4.17 15.63 -15.19
C ILE A 80 -4.66 16.83 -14.36
N LYS A 81 -5.97 17.05 -14.39
CA LYS A 81 -6.61 18.14 -13.64
C LYS A 81 -6.73 17.74 -12.17
N ASP A 82 -5.73 18.14 -11.40
CA ASP A 82 -5.87 18.68 -10.03
C ASP A 82 -4.86 19.83 -9.83
N GLY A 83 -4.79 20.70 -10.85
CA GLY A 83 -3.95 21.88 -10.89
C GLY A 83 -4.72 23.14 -10.48
N GLU A 84 -4.92 23.33 -9.18
CA GLU A 84 -4.97 24.65 -8.56
C GLU A 84 -3.92 24.66 -7.43
N ARG A 85 -2.66 24.85 -7.80
CA ARG A 85 -1.57 25.13 -6.86
C ARG A 85 -0.94 26.48 -7.21
N LEU A 86 -1.64 27.57 -6.95
CA LEU A 86 -1.04 28.91 -7.05
C LEU A 86 -1.45 29.90 -5.96
N GLU A 87 -2.21 29.52 -4.92
CA GLU A 87 -2.48 30.43 -3.79
C GLU A 87 -2.15 29.86 -2.40
N ALA A 88 -1.62 28.64 -2.30
CA ALA A 88 -1.14 28.06 -1.03
C ALA A 88 -0.03 27.03 -1.31
N MET A 89 1.22 27.47 -1.31
CA MET A 89 2.34 26.56 -1.59
C MET A 89 2.39 25.47 -0.52
N LYS A 90 2.33 24.20 -0.95
CA LYS A 90 2.52 23.08 -0.03
C LYS A 90 4.00 22.91 0.30
N TYR A 91 4.89 23.10 -0.67
CA TYR A 91 6.33 22.87 -0.53
C TYR A 91 7.15 24.16 -0.47
N PHE A 92 8.22 24.17 0.34
CA PHE A 92 9.15 25.29 0.46
C PHE A 92 10.57 24.85 0.82
N SER A 93 11.54 25.75 0.60
CA SER A 93 12.92 25.64 1.07
C SER A 93 13.24 26.75 2.07
N LEU A 94 14.31 26.59 2.85
CA LEU A 94 14.71 27.52 3.88
C LEU A 94 15.92 28.36 3.44
N GLY A 95 15.76 29.68 3.42
CA GLY A 95 16.84 30.65 3.22
C GLY A 95 17.52 30.64 1.85
N LYS A 96 17.03 29.87 0.88
CA LYS A 96 17.54 29.82 -0.50
C LYS A 96 16.52 29.25 -1.49
N GLU A 97 16.55 29.75 -2.72
CA GLU A 97 15.79 29.23 -3.86
C GLU A 97 16.54 28.03 -4.47
N VAL A 98 15.85 26.89 -4.62
CA VAL A 98 16.42 25.69 -5.24
C VAL A 98 16.32 25.80 -6.77
N GLN A 99 17.38 25.42 -7.47
CA GLN A 99 17.47 25.49 -8.93
C GLN A 99 17.51 24.09 -9.55
N ILE A 100 16.90 23.95 -10.72
CA ILE A 100 17.01 22.73 -11.55
C ILE A 100 18.13 22.96 -12.55
N VAL A 101 19.15 22.10 -12.54
CA VAL A 101 20.36 22.26 -13.36
C VAL A 101 20.69 20.96 -14.11
N ASP A 102 21.46 21.09 -15.18
CA ASP A 102 22.04 19.97 -15.94
C ASP A 102 23.53 19.76 -15.62
N ASP A 103 24.26 20.84 -15.34
CA ASP A 103 25.69 20.83 -15.01
C ASP A 103 25.94 21.20 -13.54
N MET A 104 26.94 20.54 -12.95
CA MET A 104 27.38 20.71 -11.55
C MET A 104 26.23 20.69 -10.50
N PRO A 105 25.39 19.64 -10.46
CA PRO A 105 24.35 19.52 -9.44
C PRO A 105 24.93 19.24 -8.05
N THR A 106 24.20 19.64 -7.01
CA THR A 106 24.47 19.24 -5.62
C THR A 106 23.67 18.00 -5.22
N CYS A 107 22.55 17.76 -5.91
CA CYS A 107 21.64 16.63 -5.70
C CYS A 107 21.24 16.07 -7.07
N ILE A 108 21.32 14.76 -7.24
CA ILE A 108 20.99 14.06 -8.48
C ILE A 108 19.85 13.10 -8.21
N VAL A 109 18.77 13.23 -8.98
CA VAL A 109 17.64 12.31 -8.97
C VAL A 109 17.66 11.47 -10.25
N ASP A 110 17.85 10.17 -10.10
CA ASP A 110 17.78 9.19 -11.18
C ASP A 110 16.47 8.43 -11.10
N VAL A 111 15.73 8.41 -12.22
CA VAL A 111 14.44 7.73 -12.36
C VAL A 111 14.57 6.67 -13.44
N ALA A 112 14.43 5.39 -13.11
CA ALA A 112 14.48 4.29 -14.07
C ALA A 112 13.09 3.69 -14.28
N LEU A 113 12.63 3.69 -15.54
CA LEU A 113 11.35 3.10 -15.91
C LEU A 113 11.48 1.58 -16.05
N GLY A 114 10.64 0.84 -15.33
CA GLY A 114 10.57 -0.62 -15.40
C GLY A 114 9.64 -1.14 -16.50
N PRO A 115 9.42 -2.47 -16.55
CA PRO A 115 8.57 -3.10 -17.55
C PRO A 115 7.10 -2.76 -17.35
N ASP A 116 6.40 -2.43 -18.44
CA ASP A 116 4.99 -2.04 -18.42
C ASP A 116 4.04 -3.24 -18.64
N GLN A 117 2.93 -3.30 -17.90
CA GLN A 117 1.96 -4.39 -18.03
C GLN A 117 0.52 -3.91 -17.84
N ILE A 118 -0.38 -4.33 -18.75
CA ILE A 118 -1.83 -4.23 -18.55
C ILE A 118 -2.30 -5.40 -17.68
N LEU A 119 -3.05 -5.12 -16.61
CA LEU A 119 -3.60 -6.13 -15.71
C LEU A 119 -5.03 -6.50 -16.11
N GLY A 120 -5.23 -7.77 -16.45
CA GLY A 120 -6.53 -8.30 -16.84
C GLY A 120 -7.03 -7.79 -18.19
N GLU A 121 -8.28 -8.10 -18.52
CA GLU A 121 -8.87 -7.67 -19.78
C GLU A 121 -9.42 -6.24 -19.72
N PRO A 122 -9.19 -5.41 -20.77
CA PRO A 122 -9.78 -4.09 -20.87
C PRO A 122 -11.30 -4.07 -20.77
N ASN A 123 -11.82 -3.34 -19.78
CA ASN A 123 -13.26 -3.19 -19.56
C ASN A 123 -13.80 -2.14 -20.54
N ILE A 124 -14.57 -2.59 -21.54
CA ILE A 124 -15.16 -1.68 -22.52
C ILE A 124 -16.42 -1.02 -21.96
N LYS A 125 -16.38 0.30 -21.88
CA LYS A 125 -17.50 1.16 -21.50
C LYS A 125 -18.09 1.84 -22.73
N SER A 126 -19.30 2.36 -22.56
CA SER A 126 -20.00 3.15 -23.59
C SER A 126 -20.71 4.33 -22.97
N GLY A 127 -20.90 5.39 -23.76
CA GLY A 127 -21.64 6.58 -23.35
C GLY A 127 -22.22 7.31 -24.56
N THR A 128 -23.09 8.28 -24.31
CA THR A 128 -23.73 9.07 -25.36
C THR A 128 -23.46 10.55 -25.08
N ALA A 129 -23.04 11.30 -26.09
CA ALA A 129 -22.85 12.74 -25.94
C ALA A 129 -24.21 13.44 -25.71
N LYS A 130 -24.22 14.51 -24.90
CA LYS A 130 -25.44 15.24 -24.56
C LYS A 130 -26.08 15.82 -25.84
N GLY A 131 -27.24 15.30 -26.23
CA GLY A 131 -27.97 15.72 -27.44
C GLY A 131 -27.64 14.93 -28.72
N SER A 132 -26.95 13.79 -28.59
CA SER A 132 -26.71 12.84 -29.68
C SER A 132 -27.23 11.45 -29.29
N ASP A 133 -27.68 10.66 -30.27
CA ASP A 133 -27.99 9.23 -30.10
C ASP A 133 -26.79 8.32 -30.43
N VAL A 134 -25.68 8.92 -30.87
CA VAL A 134 -24.45 8.18 -31.22
C VAL A 134 -23.74 7.73 -29.95
N LYS A 135 -23.62 6.41 -29.79
CA LYS A 135 -22.83 5.81 -28.72
C LYS A 135 -21.35 5.85 -29.07
N THR A 136 -20.54 6.32 -28.12
CA THR A 136 -19.08 6.21 -28.18
C THR A 136 -18.59 5.19 -27.15
N TYR A 137 -17.48 4.54 -27.46
CA TYR A 137 -16.90 3.48 -26.65
C TYR A 137 -15.48 3.86 -26.19
N TRP A 138 -15.09 3.36 -25.01
CA TRP A 138 -13.72 3.49 -24.48
C TRP A 138 -13.38 2.28 -23.61
N ALA A 139 -12.09 2.04 -23.41
CA ALA A 139 -11.59 1.02 -22.50
C ALA A 139 -11.15 1.64 -21.17
N GLU A 140 -11.38 0.93 -20.07
CA GLU A 140 -10.79 1.20 -18.75
C GLU A 140 -10.10 -0.07 -18.25
N PHE A 141 -8.85 0.07 -17.77
CA PHE A 141 -8.07 -1.05 -17.25
C PHE A 141 -7.01 -0.60 -16.27
N ALA A 142 -6.60 -1.53 -15.42
CA ALA A 142 -5.45 -1.41 -14.56
C ALA A 142 -4.16 -1.60 -15.38
N HIS A 143 -3.16 -0.78 -15.08
CA HIS A 143 -1.84 -0.84 -15.71
C HIS A 143 -0.77 -0.67 -14.63
N GLU A 144 0.23 -1.54 -14.64
CA GLU A 144 1.40 -1.51 -13.78
C GLU A 144 2.61 -1.02 -14.58
N LEU A 145 3.32 -0.06 -13.99
CA LEU A 145 4.60 0.43 -14.45
C LEU A 145 5.44 0.73 -13.21
N PRO A 146 6.25 -0.22 -12.74
CA PRO A 146 7.15 0.05 -11.63
C PRO A 146 8.22 1.05 -12.07
N VAL A 147 8.54 2.00 -11.19
CA VAL A 147 9.58 3.00 -11.43
C VAL A 147 10.48 3.04 -10.21
N ARG A 148 11.79 2.92 -10.42
CA ARG A 148 12.79 3.01 -9.35
C ARG A 148 13.45 4.37 -9.36
N ILE A 149 13.66 4.91 -8.17
CA ILE A 149 14.22 6.24 -7.97
C ILE A 149 15.34 6.19 -6.95
N THR A 150 16.45 6.85 -7.28
CA THR A 150 17.55 7.11 -6.34
C THR A 150 17.83 8.60 -6.31
N ILE A 151 18.11 9.10 -5.10
CA ILE A 151 18.60 10.44 -4.85
C ILE A 151 20.04 10.32 -4.35
N SER A 152 20.97 11.02 -4.99
CA SER A 152 22.40 10.96 -4.67
C SER A 152 23.02 12.36 -4.57
N ASP A 153 24.18 12.44 -3.90
CA ASP A 153 25.00 13.65 -3.90
C ASP A 153 25.69 13.87 -5.26
N ALA A 154 26.42 14.98 -5.38
CA ALA A 154 27.22 15.31 -6.58
C ALA A 154 28.28 14.24 -6.95
N ASN A 155 28.65 13.35 -6.03
CA ASN A 155 29.64 12.29 -6.24
C ASN A 155 28.99 10.95 -6.61
N GLY A 156 27.66 10.86 -6.62
CA GLY A 156 26.90 9.64 -6.90
C GLY A 156 26.68 8.75 -5.67
N ASN A 157 26.96 9.22 -4.45
CA ASN A 157 26.64 8.48 -3.23
C ASN A 157 25.13 8.56 -2.99
N ILE A 158 24.47 7.41 -2.86
CA ILE A 158 23.01 7.35 -2.66
C ILE A 158 22.66 7.79 -1.23
N ILE A 159 21.69 8.70 -1.15
CA ILE A 159 21.18 9.28 0.09
C ILE A 159 19.77 8.75 0.38
N ASP A 160 18.93 8.62 -0.64
CA ASP A 160 17.58 8.06 -0.53
C ASP A 160 17.21 7.29 -1.79
N GLY A 161 16.22 6.41 -1.68
CA GLY A 161 15.71 5.61 -2.78
C GLY A 161 14.37 4.96 -2.45
N TRP A 162 13.57 4.73 -3.49
CA TRP A 162 12.31 3.98 -3.40
C TRP A 162 11.87 3.45 -4.76
N GLU A 163 10.91 2.53 -4.71
CA GLU A 163 10.24 1.99 -5.88
C GLU A 163 8.74 2.33 -5.82
N GLU A 164 8.23 2.93 -6.90
CA GLU A 164 6.83 3.32 -7.05
C GLU A 164 6.14 2.30 -7.97
N THR A 165 5.36 1.39 -7.37
CA THR A 165 4.72 0.25 -8.05
C THR A 165 3.20 0.37 -8.13
N SER A 166 2.62 1.49 -7.70
CA SER A 166 1.17 1.60 -7.60
C SER A 166 0.49 1.55 -8.97
N THR A 167 -0.58 0.76 -9.06
CA THR A 167 -1.34 0.58 -10.29
C THR A 167 -1.99 1.89 -10.76
N ASN A 168 -2.01 2.11 -12.08
CA ASN A 168 -2.71 3.20 -12.73
C ASN A 168 -4.02 2.70 -13.36
N GLN A 169 -5.10 3.47 -13.21
CA GLN A 169 -6.34 3.23 -13.95
C GLN A 169 -6.29 4.02 -15.25
N ILE A 170 -6.06 3.33 -16.36
CA ILE A 170 -5.93 3.94 -17.68
C ILE A 170 -7.27 3.87 -18.41
N ARG A 171 -7.68 5.03 -18.93
CA ARG A 171 -8.71 5.14 -19.96
C ARG A 171 -8.06 5.20 -21.34
N TYR A 172 -8.65 4.54 -22.32
CA TYR A 172 -8.28 4.65 -23.73
C TYR A 172 -9.52 4.88 -24.59
N GLY A 173 -9.60 6.06 -25.20
CA GLY A 173 -10.76 6.52 -25.96
C GLY A 173 -11.75 7.34 -25.14
N ASN A 174 -12.66 8.00 -25.86
CA ASN A 174 -13.55 9.04 -25.35
C ASN A 174 -12.81 10.11 -24.51
N GLU A 175 -11.65 10.54 -25.01
CA GLU A 175 -10.80 11.54 -24.38
C GLU A 175 -10.22 12.53 -25.40
N LYS A 176 -9.88 13.74 -24.93
CA LYS A 176 -9.24 14.74 -25.78
C LYS A 176 -7.81 14.33 -26.07
N VAL A 177 -7.43 14.34 -27.34
CA VAL A 177 -6.08 14.04 -27.80
C VAL A 177 -5.57 15.19 -28.66
N ALA A 178 -4.26 15.45 -28.58
CA ALA A 178 -3.58 16.40 -29.45
C ALA A 178 -2.79 15.62 -30.49
N THR A 179 -3.09 15.84 -31.76
CA THR A 179 -2.38 15.23 -32.89
C THR A 179 -1.40 16.24 -33.46
N MET A 180 -0.19 15.78 -33.78
CA MET A 180 0.85 16.61 -34.39
C MET A 180 0.91 16.29 -35.88
N GLU A 181 0.80 17.31 -36.72
CA GLU A 181 0.96 17.19 -38.17
C GLU A 181 2.21 17.96 -38.62
N SER A 182 2.99 17.36 -39.52
CA SER A 182 4.11 18.04 -40.16
C SER A 182 3.59 18.85 -41.34
N GLY A 183 3.72 20.17 -41.27
CA GLY A 183 3.47 21.05 -42.39
C GLY A 183 4.48 20.87 -43.51
N VAL A 184 4.07 21.23 -44.73
CA VAL A 184 4.85 21.07 -45.97
C VAL A 184 6.19 21.84 -45.94
N LEU A 185 6.31 22.84 -45.06
CA LEU A 185 7.51 23.67 -44.88
C LEU A 185 8.33 23.32 -43.61
N GLY A 186 8.10 22.16 -43.01
CA GLY A 186 8.84 21.69 -41.82
C GLY A 186 8.40 22.28 -40.48
N GLY A 187 7.31 23.06 -40.46
CA GLY A 187 6.66 23.51 -39.22
C GLY A 187 5.68 22.46 -38.69
N PHE A 188 5.58 22.31 -37.36
CA PHE A 188 4.60 21.42 -36.73
C PHE A 188 3.32 22.18 -36.38
N SER A 189 2.15 21.65 -36.76
CA SER A 189 0.85 22.11 -36.27
C SER A 189 0.28 21.09 -35.28
N TYR A 190 -0.48 21.58 -34.31
CA TYR A 190 -1.20 20.74 -33.34
C TYR A 190 -2.69 20.92 -33.52
N THR A 191 -3.41 19.83 -33.76
CA THR A 191 -4.87 19.79 -33.82
C THR A 191 -5.39 19.06 -32.59
N SER A 192 -6.33 19.67 -31.86
CA SER A 192 -7.01 19.01 -30.74
C SER A 192 -8.25 18.30 -31.24
N GLY A 193 -8.32 16.99 -31.06
CA GLY A 193 -9.47 16.15 -31.41
C GLY A 193 -10.03 15.41 -30.20
N MET A 194 -11.22 14.86 -30.33
CA MET A 194 -11.73 13.86 -29.41
C MET A 194 -11.45 12.49 -30.02
N MET A 195 -10.78 11.62 -29.26
CA MET A 195 -10.59 10.23 -29.65
C MET A 195 -11.87 9.48 -29.34
N THR A 196 -12.66 9.15 -30.36
CA THR A 196 -13.94 8.44 -30.21
C THR A 196 -13.93 7.18 -31.04
N PHE A 197 -14.60 6.14 -30.55
CA PHE A 197 -14.78 4.87 -31.22
C PHE A 197 -16.27 4.55 -31.32
N ASP A 198 -16.68 3.97 -32.43
CA ASP A 198 -18.08 3.70 -32.75
C ASP A 198 -18.50 2.27 -32.40
N SER A 199 -17.54 1.39 -32.03
CA SER A 199 -17.84 0.04 -31.56
C SER A 199 -16.86 -0.50 -30.52
N PRO A 200 -17.28 -1.47 -29.67
CA PRO A 200 -16.38 -2.18 -28.76
C PRO A 200 -15.25 -2.94 -29.45
N MET A 201 -15.43 -3.38 -30.70
CA MET A 201 -14.41 -4.09 -31.46
C MET A 201 -13.33 -3.14 -31.95
N GLU A 202 -13.71 -1.94 -32.37
CA GLU A 202 -12.78 -0.90 -32.80
C GLU A 202 -11.84 -0.49 -31.66
N VAL A 203 -12.37 -0.24 -30.46
CA VAL A 203 -11.55 0.05 -29.27
C VAL A 203 -10.51 -1.05 -29.04
N ARG A 204 -10.91 -2.33 -29.13
CA ARG A 204 -10.00 -3.46 -28.90
C ARG A 204 -8.93 -3.59 -29.98
N ASN A 205 -9.30 -3.38 -31.24
CA ASN A 205 -8.37 -3.47 -32.37
C ASN A 205 -7.32 -2.36 -32.30
N GLU A 206 -7.77 -1.12 -32.07
CA GLU A 206 -6.88 0.05 -31.98
C GLU A 206 -5.97 -0.02 -30.74
N LEU A 207 -6.51 -0.47 -29.60
CA LEU A 207 -5.73 -0.67 -28.38
C LEU A 207 -4.61 -1.70 -28.55
N ARG A 208 -4.84 -2.76 -29.34
CA ARG A 208 -3.83 -3.77 -29.70
C ARG A 208 -2.87 -3.30 -30.79
N GLY A 209 -3.21 -2.22 -31.49
CA GLY A 209 -2.39 -1.62 -32.52
C GLY A 209 -1.14 -0.93 -31.96
N PHE A 210 -0.21 -0.61 -32.86
CA PHE A 210 1.03 0.08 -32.51
C PHE A 210 0.78 1.44 -31.85
N GLU A 211 -0.13 2.26 -32.40
CA GLU A 211 -0.44 3.57 -31.82
C GLU A 211 -1.23 3.48 -30.50
N GLY A 212 -2.10 2.47 -30.35
CA GLY A 212 -2.82 2.23 -29.10
C GLY A 212 -1.90 1.82 -27.96
N THR A 213 -1.04 0.82 -28.18
CA THR A 213 -0.03 0.41 -27.20
C THR A 213 0.91 1.56 -26.83
N ARG A 214 1.37 2.33 -27.81
CA ARG A 214 2.19 3.53 -27.58
C ARG A 214 1.45 4.60 -26.77
N PHE A 215 0.17 4.85 -27.05
CA PHE A 215 -0.64 5.80 -26.28
C PHE A 215 -0.78 5.36 -24.81
N VAL A 216 -1.12 4.09 -24.59
CA VAL A 216 -1.29 3.53 -23.25
C VAL A 216 -0.01 3.64 -22.45
N ARG A 217 1.12 3.21 -23.04
CA ARG A 217 2.43 3.31 -22.39
C ARG A 217 2.79 4.75 -22.02
N ARG A 218 2.62 5.69 -22.96
CA ARG A 218 2.83 7.12 -22.67
C ARG A 218 1.98 7.56 -21.49
N LYS A 219 0.69 7.25 -21.49
CA LYS A 219 -0.22 7.62 -20.41
C LYS A 219 0.18 6.99 -19.08
N ALA A 220 0.60 5.73 -19.08
CA ALA A 220 1.13 5.04 -17.91
C ALA A 220 2.35 5.76 -17.34
N VAL A 221 3.37 6.04 -18.18
CA VAL A 221 4.58 6.77 -17.77
C VAL A 221 4.21 8.11 -17.17
N LEU A 222 3.34 8.89 -17.81
CA LEU A 222 2.97 10.21 -17.33
C LEU A 222 2.20 10.17 -15.99
N MET A 223 1.29 9.21 -15.81
CA MET A 223 0.58 9.03 -14.56
C MET A 223 1.54 8.60 -13.43
N GLN A 224 2.46 7.67 -13.73
CA GLN A 224 3.44 7.20 -12.76
C GLN A 224 4.44 8.30 -12.38
N MET A 225 4.93 9.06 -13.35
CA MET A 225 5.80 10.21 -13.12
C MET A 225 5.14 11.27 -12.24
N SER A 226 3.82 11.48 -12.35
CA SER A 226 3.12 12.39 -11.43
C SER A 226 3.27 11.92 -9.97
N LYS A 227 3.08 10.62 -9.70
CA LYS A 227 3.21 10.05 -8.35
C LYS A 227 4.65 10.13 -7.85
N VAL A 228 5.61 9.79 -8.72
CA VAL A 228 7.04 9.91 -8.43
C VAL A 228 7.41 11.34 -8.05
N ILE A 229 6.92 12.34 -8.78
CA ILE A 229 7.20 13.75 -8.47
C ILE A 229 6.57 14.15 -7.14
N ASP A 230 5.33 13.73 -6.84
CA ASP A 230 4.68 14.05 -5.57
C ASP A 230 5.46 13.49 -4.36
N GLU A 231 5.92 12.25 -4.45
CA GLU A 231 6.77 11.60 -3.44
C GLU A 231 8.17 12.24 -3.35
N MET A 232 8.77 12.58 -4.50
CA MET A 232 10.06 13.26 -4.55
C MET A 232 10.02 14.65 -3.91
N GLU A 233 8.97 15.45 -4.17
CA GLU A 233 8.81 16.78 -3.57
C GLU A 233 8.71 16.67 -2.04
N GLU A 234 8.05 15.65 -1.49
CA GLU A 234 8.00 15.39 -0.04
C GLU A 234 9.37 14.99 0.55
N ARG A 235 10.19 14.29 -0.24
CA ARG A 235 11.53 13.86 0.19
C ARG A 235 12.59 14.96 0.12
N LEU A 236 12.44 15.89 -0.82
CA LEU A 236 13.41 16.97 -1.07
C LEU A 236 13.09 18.28 -0.34
N PHE A 237 11.82 18.57 -0.10
CA PHE A 237 11.38 19.86 0.43
C PHE A 237 10.55 19.76 1.68
N PHE A 238 10.47 20.87 2.42
CA PHE A 238 9.55 20.99 3.53
C PHE A 238 8.13 21.07 3.00
N ILE A 239 7.17 20.43 3.67
CA ILE A 239 5.77 20.50 3.28
C ILE A 239 4.86 20.78 4.47
N ASP A 240 4.07 21.84 4.36
CA ASP A 240 2.98 22.11 5.32
C ASP A 240 1.78 21.24 4.97
N THR A 241 1.46 20.32 5.87
CA THR A 241 0.39 19.35 5.69
C THR A 241 -0.63 19.40 6.82
N LYS A 242 -1.87 19.11 6.44
CA LYS A 242 -2.97 18.91 7.37
C LYS A 242 -3.34 17.44 7.38
N GLN A 243 -2.87 16.73 8.39
CA GLN A 243 -3.09 15.30 8.51
C GLN A 243 -4.34 15.03 9.34
N LYS A 244 -5.27 14.24 8.80
CA LYS A 244 -6.43 13.77 9.57
C LYS A 244 -6.01 12.58 10.43
N VAL A 245 -6.23 12.69 11.74
CA VAL A 245 -5.98 11.64 12.73
C VAL A 245 -7.31 11.17 13.31
N ASN A 246 -7.50 9.87 13.43
CA ASN A 246 -8.64 9.29 14.13
C ASN A 246 -8.20 8.81 15.51
N VAL A 247 -8.93 9.24 16.54
CA VAL A 247 -8.76 8.77 17.91
C VAL A 247 -9.95 7.88 18.24
N TYR A 248 -9.69 6.62 18.53
CA TYR A 248 -10.69 5.58 18.75
C TYR A 248 -11.09 5.45 20.22
N VAL A 249 -12.32 4.98 20.45
CA VAL A 249 -12.87 4.69 21.78
C VAL A 249 -13.86 3.53 21.70
N GLY A 250 -14.06 2.81 22.79
CA GLY A 250 -15.12 1.81 22.89
C GLY A 250 -16.51 2.44 22.82
N LYS A 251 -17.46 1.73 22.22
CA LYS A 251 -18.90 2.07 22.23
C LYS A 251 -19.72 0.84 22.62
N GLY A 252 -20.66 1.01 23.53
CA GLY A 252 -21.52 -0.07 23.98
C GLY A 252 -22.17 0.20 25.33
N LYS A 253 -22.38 -0.88 26.11
CA LYS A 253 -23.04 -0.85 27.41
C LYS A 253 -22.10 -0.66 28.61
N HIS A 254 -20.79 -0.71 28.37
CA HIS A 254 -19.79 -0.45 29.42
C HIS A 254 -19.56 1.04 29.58
N ASP A 255 -19.08 1.41 30.77
CA ASP A 255 -18.63 2.76 31.03
C ASP A 255 -17.26 2.98 30.37
N TYR A 256 -17.23 3.84 29.35
CA TYR A 256 -16.02 4.26 28.64
C TYR A 256 -15.63 5.70 28.95
N THR A 257 -16.21 6.32 29.99
CA THR A 257 -16.01 7.74 30.31
C THR A 257 -14.53 8.11 30.43
N GLU A 258 -13.71 7.21 30.97
CA GLU A 258 -12.26 7.39 31.03
C GLU A 258 -11.61 7.43 29.64
N LEU A 259 -11.94 6.48 28.75
CA LEU A 259 -11.44 6.49 27.37
C LEU A 259 -11.97 7.67 26.55
N GLU A 260 -13.20 8.12 26.82
CA GLU A 260 -13.79 9.30 26.18
C GLU A 260 -13.05 10.57 26.60
N THR A 261 -12.69 10.68 27.88
CA THR A 261 -11.87 11.78 28.42
C THR A 261 -10.46 11.76 27.80
N ALA A 262 -9.84 10.58 27.70
CA ALA A 262 -8.55 10.40 27.03
C ALA A 262 -8.64 10.77 25.53
N GLN A 263 -9.73 10.38 24.85
CA GLN A 263 -9.97 10.73 23.45
C GLN A 263 -10.08 12.25 23.26
N GLU A 264 -10.81 12.95 24.14
CA GLU A 264 -10.95 14.42 24.07
C GLU A 264 -9.63 15.13 24.32
N THR A 265 -8.87 14.69 25.30
CA THR A 265 -7.53 15.21 25.60
C THR A 265 -6.60 15.03 24.40
N ALA A 266 -6.57 13.83 23.82
CA ALA A 266 -5.75 13.56 22.64
C ALA A 266 -6.17 14.38 21.41
N VAL A 267 -7.48 14.51 21.15
CA VAL A 267 -7.99 15.34 20.04
C VAL A 267 -7.58 16.81 20.20
N THR A 268 -7.58 17.33 21.43
CA THR A 268 -7.11 18.70 21.71
C THR A 268 -5.61 18.82 21.51
N ALA A 269 -4.82 17.89 22.08
CA ALA A 269 -3.36 17.83 21.89
C ALA A 269 -2.97 17.84 20.41
N TYR A 270 -3.65 17.04 19.57
CA TYR A 270 -3.43 17.00 18.13
C TYR A 270 -3.76 18.31 17.40
N LYS A 271 -4.81 19.03 17.82
CA LYS A 271 -5.19 20.31 17.21
C LYS A 271 -4.25 21.44 17.59
N GLU A 272 -3.72 21.40 18.82
CA GLU A 272 -2.84 22.42 19.37
C GLU A 272 -1.36 22.16 19.06
N GLY A 273 -1.02 20.99 18.53
CA GLY A 273 0.37 20.57 18.31
C GLY A 273 1.14 20.28 19.61
N ASN A 274 0.44 20.21 20.76
CA ASN A 274 1.03 19.92 22.06
C ASN A 274 1.06 18.41 22.29
N PHE A 275 2.07 17.74 21.74
CA PHE A 275 2.18 16.28 21.82
C PHE A 275 2.62 15.75 23.20
N ASP A 276 3.12 16.62 24.09
CA ASP A 276 3.42 16.26 25.48
C ASP A 276 2.14 15.92 26.26
N ALA A 277 1.03 16.59 25.94
CA ALA A 277 -0.29 16.32 26.53
C ALA A 277 -0.86 14.92 26.19
N LEU A 278 -0.18 14.13 25.34
CA LEU A 278 -0.56 12.75 25.02
C LEU A 278 -0.12 11.74 26.10
N ASP A 279 0.72 12.10 27.07
CA ASP A 279 1.17 11.20 28.14
C ASP A 279 0.00 10.55 28.90
N ALA A 280 -0.99 11.35 29.31
CA ALA A 280 -2.15 10.86 30.03
C ALA A 280 -3.04 9.93 29.16
N PRO A 281 -3.43 10.30 27.92
CA PRO A 281 -4.11 9.39 27.01
C PRO A 281 -3.37 8.07 26.77
N ILE A 282 -2.06 8.10 26.56
CA ILE A 282 -1.23 6.91 26.35
C ILE A 282 -1.31 5.98 27.56
N ALA A 283 -1.17 6.52 28.77
CA ALA A 283 -1.28 5.74 30.00
C ALA A 283 -2.66 5.07 30.14
N THR A 284 -3.74 5.80 29.88
CA THR A 284 -5.10 5.25 29.89
C THR A 284 -5.28 4.13 28.87
N TRP A 285 -4.83 4.33 27.63
CA TRP A 285 -4.98 3.30 26.58
C TRP A 285 -4.21 2.02 26.91
N ASN A 286 -3.00 2.13 27.46
CA ASN A 286 -2.21 0.98 27.90
C ASN A 286 -2.90 0.22 29.04
N ALA A 287 -3.39 0.92 30.07
CA ALA A 287 -4.10 0.29 31.18
C ALA A 287 -5.36 -0.48 30.71
N TRP A 288 -6.10 0.09 29.76
CA TRP A 288 -7.28 -0.57 29.19
C TRP A 288 -6.93 -1.79 28.32
N LEU A 289 -5.79 -1.78 27.63
CA LEU A 289 -5.34 -2.92 26.83
C LEU A 289 -5.00 -4.15 27.68
N GLU A 290 -4.70 -3.98 28.97
CA GLU A 290 -4.53 -5.10 29.92
C GLU A 290 -5.84 -5.85 30.20
N GLU A 291 -7.00 -5.21 30.00
CA GLU A 291 -8.33 -5.82 30.17
C GLU A 291 -8.85 -6.55 28.91
N LEU A 292 -8.00 -6.73 27.89
CA LEU A 292 -8.38 -7.36 26.62
C LEU A 292 -8.76 -8.83 26.80
N ASP A 293 -9.99 -9.16 26.39
CA ASP A 293 -10.48 -10.54 26.29
C ASP A 293 -10.90 -10.87 24.85
N PHE A 294 -10.29 -11.93 24.31
CA PHE A 294 -10.54 -12.41 22.95
C PHE A 294 -11.70 -13.41 22.86
N VAL A 295 -12.11 -13.99 23.99
CA VAL A 295 -13.09 -15.05 24.09
C VAL A 295 -14.46 -14.48 24.43
N ASP A 296 -14.52 -13.61 25.44
CA ASP A 296 -15.78 -13.00 25.83
C ASP A 296 -16.14 -11.81 24.93
N LYS A 297 -17.12 -12.04 24.05
CA LYS A 297 -17.71 -11.01 23.19
C LYS A 297 -18.36 -9.86 23.96
N LYS A 298 -18.59 -10.02 25.27
CA LYS A 298 -19.16 -9.01 26.16
C LYS A 298 -18.11 -8.33 27.04
N ALA A 299 -16.84 -8.75 27.04
CA ALA A 299 -15.79 -8.15 27.86
C ALA A 299 -15.57 -6.69 27.52
N LYS A 300 -15.21 -5.87 28.50
CA LYS A 300 -15.06 -4.41 28.38
C LYS A 300 -14.12 -3.99 27.23
N VAL A 301 -13.11 -4.80 26.94
CA VAL A 301 -12.17 -4.58 25.84
C VAL A 301 -12.14 -5.79 24.93
N THR A 302 -12.93 -5.71 23.86
CA THR A 302 -12.93 -6.71 22.78
C THR A 302 -11.81 -6.45 21.76
N LYS A 303 -11.52 -7.43 20.89
CA LYS A 303 -10.60 -7.30 19.74
C LYS A 303 -10.76 -5.97 18.96
N LYS A 304 -11.99 -5.52 18.73
CA LYS A 304 -12.27 -4.27 17.99
C LYS A 304 -11.90 -3.01 18.77
N VAL A 305 -12.16 -3.01 20.08
CA VAL A 305 -11.79 -1.88 20.95
C VAL A 305 -10.27 -1.84 21.09
N ALA A 306 -9.63 -2.98 21.36
CA ALA A 306 -8.17 -3.08 21.44
C ALA A 306 -7.47 -2.64 20.13
N LEU A 307 -8.01 -3.01 18.96
CA LEU A 307 -7.48 -2.53 17.68
C LEU A 307 -7.48 -0.99 17.62
N GLY A 308 -8.58 -0.36 18.01
CA GLY A 308 -8.67 1.10 18.06
C GLY A 308 -7.66 1.72 19.03
N LEU A 309 -7.49 1.13 20.22
CA LEU A 309 -6.53 1.60 21.21
C LEU A 309 -5.07 1.45 20.73
N GLN A 310 -4.73 0.35 20.06
CA GLN A 310 -3.41 0.17 19.46
C GLN A 310 -3.14 1.19 18.33
N LEU A 311 -4.15 1.52 17.51
CA LEU A 311 -4.04 2.59 16.51
C LEU A 311 -3.85 3.98 17.14
N ASN A 312 -4.49 4.23 18.30
CA ASN A 312 -4.26 5.46 19.07
C ASN A 312 -2.82 5.55 19.56
N LEU A 313 -2.30 4.49 20.18
CA LEU A 313 -0.92 4.41 20.66
C LEU A 313 0.08 4.61 19.53
N ALA A 314 -0.09 3.89 18.42
CA ALA A 314 0.73 4.03 17.22
C ALA A 314 0.79 5.49 16.76
N THR A 315 -0.37 6.14 16.66
CA THR A 315 -0.44 7.53 16.21
C THR A 315 0.16 8.50 17.23
N ALA A 316 -0.09 8.33 18.53
CA ALA A 316 0.45 9.19 19.57
C ALA A 316 1.98 9.12 19.63
N HIS A 317 2.54 7.92 19.66
CA HIS A 317 3.99 7.71 19.63
C HIS A 317 4.64 8.25 18.34
N LEU A 318 3.96 8.12 17.19
CA LEU A 318 4.42 8.72 15.93
C LEU A 318 4.61 10.25 16.07
N TYR A 319 3.64 10.95 16.66
CA TYR A 319 3.68 12.41 16.85
C TYR A 319 4.63 12.89 17.94
N ARG A 320 5.02 12.00 18.86
CA ARG A 320 6.05 12.25 19.85
C ARG A 320 7.46 11.86 19.40
N ASN A 321 7.60 11.39 18.15
CA ASN A 321 8.85 10.84 17.60
C ASN A 321 9.42 9.65 18.43
N GLU A 322 8.53 8.87 19.05
CA GLU A 322 8.87 7.67 19.83
C GLU A 322 8.75 6.42 18.94
N PHE A 323 9.76 6.21 18.09
CA PHE A 323 9.64 5.26 16.98
C PHE A 323 9.52 3.79 17.40
N GLY A 324 10.24 3.34 18.44
CA GLY A 324 10.16 1.97 18.94
C GLY A 324 8.75 1.61 19.44
N PRO A 325 8.20 2.37 20.41
CA PRO A 325 6.81 2.19 20.87
C PRO A 325 5.78 2.32 19.74
N CYS A 326 5.98 3.24 18.80
CA CYS A 326 5.12 3.38 17.61
C CYS A 326 5.08 2.08 16.79
N GLY A 327 6.25 1.53 16.43
CA GLY A 327 6.35 0.28 15.68
C GLY A 327 5.71 -0.91 16.39
N ALA A 328 5.91 -1.01 17.72
CA ALA A 328 5.27 -2.06 18.53
C ALA A 328 3.75 -1.97 18.50
N ALA A 329 3.19 -0.77 18.66
CA ALA A 329 1.74 -0.54 18.62
C ALA A 329 1.15 -0.80 17.23
N ILE A 330 1.83 -0.41 16.15
CA ILE A 330 1.42 -0.74 14.77
C ILE A 330 1.39 -2.26 14.57
N SER A 331 2.43 -2.98 15.00
CA SER A 331 2.49 -4.44 14.88
C SER A 331 1.35 -5.11 15.64
N ALA A 332 1.06 -4.65 16.87
CA ALA A 332 -0.08 -5.13 17.65
C ALA A 332 -1.42 -4.82 16.96
N ALA A 333 -1.61 -3.61 16.42
CA ALA A 333 -2.78 -3.24 15.65
C ALA A 333 -2.95 -4.13 14.40
N ARG A 334 -1.88 -4.39 13.65
CA ARG A 334 -1.90 -5.25 12.46
C ARG A 334 -2.35 -6.67 12.80
N GLY A 335 -1.85 -7.24 13.89
CA GLY A 335 -2.30 -8.56 14.39
C GLY A 335 -3.79 -8.59 14.75
N LEU A 336 -4.31 -7.48 15.30
CA LEU A 336 -5.74 -7.33 15.60
C LEU A 336 -6.59 -7.00 14.36
N ALA A 337 -6.00 -6.46 13.30
CA ALA A 337 -6.69 -6.09 12.05
C ALA A 337 -6.87 -7.26 11.07
N VAL A 338 -6.41 -8.47 11.40
CA VAL A 338 -6.53 -9.65 10.53
C VAL A 338 -7.99 -9.90 10.15
N GLY A 339 -8.24 -9.93 8.84
CA GLY A 339 -9.57 -10.02 8.23
C GLY A 339 -10.26 -8.68 7.95
N ASP A 340 -9.63 -7.55 8.28
CA ASP A 340 -10.10 -6.19 8.02
C ASP A 340 -9.07 -5.41 7.17
N GLN A 341 -9.22 -5.50 5.84
CA GLN A 341 -8.28 -4.86 4.90
C GLN A 341 -8.21 -3.34 5.08
N SER A 342 -9.32 -2.70 5.48
CA SER A 342 -9.32 -1.25 5.69
C SER A 342 -8.40 -0.87 6.86
N LYS A 343 -8.36 -1.68 7.91
CA LYS A 343 -7.51 -1.46 9.08
C LYS A 343 -6.06 -1.84 8.84
N LEU A 344 -5.82 -2.84 8.00
CA LEU A 344 -4.48 -3.18 7.54
C LEU A 344 -3.87 -2.03 6.72
N ASN A 345 -4.64 -1.45 5.79
CA ASN A 345 -4.19 -0.29 5.02
C ASN A 345 -3.86 0.90 5.93
N GLU A 346 -4.67 1.16 6.98
CA GLU A 346 -4.37 2.22 7.98
C GLU A 346 -3.08 1.94 8.76
N CYS A 347 -2.77 0.67 9.03
CA CYS A 347 -1.49 0.29 9.62
C CYS A 347 -0.34 0.53 8.64
N ASP A 348 -0.49 0.14 7.37
CA ASP A 348 0.54 0.35 6.34
C ASP A 348 0.81 1.86 6.12
N GLU A 349 -0.21 2.70 6.15
CA GLU A 349 -0.06 4.17 6.12
C GLU A 349 0.65 4.74 7.37
N LEU A 350 0.50 4.12 8.54
CA LEU A 350 1.23 4.51 9.74
C LEU A 350 2.70 4.10 9.67
N VAL A 351 2.99 2.93 9.09
CA VAL A 351 4.35 2.45 8.83
C VAL A 351 5.10 3.41 7.91
N ASP A 352 4.49 3.75 6.77
CA ASP A 352 5.12 4.65 5.81
C ASP A 352 5.52 5.98 6.46
N ARG A 353 4.59 6.58 7.22
CA ARG A 353 4.86 7.81 7.97
C ARG A 353 5.94 7.65 9.05
N LEU A 354 5.96 6.52 9.76
CA LEU A 354 6.99 6.20 10.75
C LEU A 354 8.38 6.15 10.10
N LEU A 355 8.50 5.43 8.98
CA LEU A 355 9.76 5.30 8.24
C LEU A 355 10.23 6.63 7.68
N LYS A 356 9.34 7.42 7.05
CA LYS A 356 9.65 8.75 6.53
C LYS A 356 10.15 9.70 7.63
N ARG A 357 9.44 9.78 8.77
CA ARG A 357 9.87 10.61 9.91
C ARG A 357 11.22 10.19 10.46
N ARG A 358 11.45 8.88 10.58
CA ARG A 358 12.72 8.37 11.08
C ARG A 358 13.88 8.69 10.16
N ARG A 359 13.72 8.44 8.85
CA ARG A 359 14.72 8.82 7.84
C ARG A 359 15.02 10.31 7.89
N SER A 360 13.98 11.13 7.98
CA SER A 360 14.12 12.57 8.12
C SER A 360 14.92 12.98 9.37
N GLN A 361 14.64 12.37 10.53
CA GLN A 361 15.39 12.64 11.77
C GLN A 361 16.86 12.17 11.68
N GLN A 362 17.14 11.09 10.95
CA GLN A 362 18.50 10.62 10.73
C GLN A 362 19.26 11.55 9.77
N ALA A 363 18.64 11.94 8.66
CA ALA A 363 19.24 12.79 7.64
C ALA A 363 19.44 14.25 8.11
N ASN A 364 18.53 14.74 8.95
CA ASN A 364 18.53 16.10 9.48
C ASN A 364 18.67 16.07 11.01
N HIS A 365 19.66 15.34 11.52
CA HIS A 365 19.84 15.15 12.96
C HIS A 365 20.04 16.47 13.71
N GLY A 366 19.23 16.68 14.76
CA GLY A 366 19.28 17.90 15.58
C GLY A 366 18.70 19.14 14.90
N PHE A 367 18.09 19.00 13.72
CA PHE A 367 17.40 20.11 13.06
C PHE A 367 16.11 20.45 13.80
N GLU A 368 15.95 21.72 14.13
CA GLU A 368 14.71 22.30 14.63
C GLU A 368 14.17 23.28 13.59
N MET A 369 12.87 23.18 13.31
CA MET A 369 12.23 24.07 12.35
C MET A 369 12.31 25.52 12.87
N PRO A 370 12.94 26.45 12.14
CA PRO A 370 12.97 27.84 12.56
C PRO A 370 11.56 28.44 12.51
N SER A 371 11.29 29.41 13.39
CA SER A 371 10.06 30.20 13.30
C SER A 371 10.04 30.97 11.97
N GLU A 372 8.84 31.30 11.47
CA GLU A 372 8.70 32.07 10.22
C GLU A 372 9.43 33.42 10.25
N GLU A 373 9.59 34.01 11.44
CA GLU A 373 10.33 35.27 11.63
C GLU A 373 11.86 35.08 11.60
N ALA A 374 12.36 33.84 11.78
CA ALA A 374 13.79 33.54 11.90
C ALA A 374 14.46 33.21 10.55
N VAL A 375 13.73 32.64 9.58
CA VAL A 375 14.28 32.24 8.27
C VAL A 375 13.23 32.43 7.17
N GLU A 376 13.63 33.06 6.06
CA GLU A 376 12.77 33.21 4.88
C GLU A 376 12.44 31.84 4.26
N ARG A 377 11.16 31.63 3.98
CA ARG A 377 10.66 30.45 3.27
C ARG A 377 10.57 30.75 1.78
N GLU A 378 11.42 30.10 1.01
CA GLU A 378 11.46 30.24 -0.43
C GLU A 378 10.55 29.22 -1.11
N LYS A 379 9.95 29.61 -2.24
CA LYS A 379 9.10 28.70 -3.00
C LYS A 379 9.93 27.54 -3.55
N ALA A 380 9.55 26.30 -3.20
CA ALA A 380 10.14 25.14 -3.83
C ALA A 380 9.80 25.09 -5.33
N PRO A 381 10.73 24.65 -6.19
CA PRO A 381 10.48 24.41 -7.61
C PRO A 381 9.30 23.47 -7.83
N ASP A 382 8.40 23.83 -8.73
CA ASP A 382 7.34 22.94 -9.22
C ASP A 382 7.94 22.04 -10.31
N PHE A 383 8.33 20.83 -9.93
CA PHE A 383 8.97 19.88 -10.84
C PHE A 383 8.02 19.44 -11.97
N LYS A 384 6.70 19.38 -11.70
CA LYS A 384 5.71 19.07 -12.76
C LYS A 384 5.70 20.17 -13.84
N SER A 385 5.78 21.43 -13.42
CA SER A 385 5.85 22.58 -14.33
C SER A 385 7.19 22.64 -15.08
N ALA A 386 8.30 22.37 -14.40
CA ALA A 386 9.63 22.37 -14.99
C ALA A 386 9.74 21.32 -16.11
N ILE A 387 9.32 20.08 -15.84
CA ILE A 387 9.34 18.97 -16.80
C ILE A 387 8.35 19.21 -17.96
N GLY A 388 7.23 19.89 -17.71
CA GLY A 388 6.20 20.19 -18.72
C GLY A 388 6.54 21.32 -19.70
N LYS A 389 7.47 22.21 -19.38
CA LYS A 389 7.76 23.41 -20.19
C LYS A 389 8.82 23.16 -21.27
N ARG A 390 8.38 23.14 -22.52
CA ARG A 390 9.24 22.94 -23.71
C ARG A 390 10.41 23.92 -23.84
N SER A 391 10.30 25.15 -23.30
CA SER A 391 11.37 26.15 -23.30
C SER A 391 12.45 25.90 -22.24
N GLN A 392 12.09 25.23 -21.13
CA GLN A 392 13.03 24.81 -20.08
C GLN A 392 13.66 23.45 -20.42
N ASN A 393 13.00 22.63 -21.25
CA ASN A 393 13.53 21.37 -21.78
C ASN A 393 14.45 21.52 -23.03
N LYS A 394 14.96 22.73 -23.32
CA LYS A 394 15.96 22.94 -24.37
C LYS A 394 17.37 22.60 -23.89
N ASP A 395 17.61 22.71 -22.59
CA ASP A 395 18.92 22.56 -21.97
C ASP A 395 19.02 21.28 -21.13
N VAL A 396 18.11 20.31 -21.32
CA VAL A 396 18.11 19.11 -20.48
C VAL A 396 17.97 17.85 -21.31
N ALA A 397 19.06 17.07 -21.38
CA ALA A 397 19.04 15.67 -21.76
C ALA A 397 18.41 14.83 -20.64
N MET A 398 17.17 15.15 -20.27
CA MET A 398 16.45 14.49 -19.16
C MET A 398 16.28 13.00 -19.42
N ILE A 399 16.12 12.61 -20.69
CA ILE A 399 15.98 11.20 -21.03
C ILE A 399 17.32 10.65 -21.48
N LEU A 400 17.90 9.80 -20.65
CA LEU A 400 19.10 9.05 -20.96
C LEU A 400 18.70 7.72 -21.61
N ALA A 401 19.36 7.41 -22.72
CA ALA A 401 19.12 6.18 -23.44
C ALA A 401 19.74 5.01 -22.67
N GLY A 402 18.90 4.06 -22.25
CA GLY A 402 19.33 2.86 -21.55
C GLY A 402 18.30 2.40 -20.53
N ASP A 403 18.12 1.09 -20.41
CA ASP A 403 17.35 0.48 -19.32
C ASP A 403 18.28 0.26 -18.12
N ARG A 404 18.16 1.13 -17.11
CA ARG A 404 18.91 1.04 -15.85
C ARG A 404 18.06 0.47 -14.71
N TYR A 405 16.84 0.02 -14.96
CA TYR A 405 15.91 -0.35 -13.88
C TYR A 405 16.47 -1.49 -13.00
N SER A 406 17.14 -2.47 -13.62
CA SER A 406 17.81 -3.55 -12.87
C SER A 406 19.04 -3.08 -12.08
N GLU A 407 19.83 -2.18 -12.66
CA GLU A 407 21.03 -1.62 -12.03
C GLU A 407 20.67 -0.77 -10.80
N VAL A 408 19.71 0.15 -10.95
CA VAL A 408 19.18 0.98 -9.86
C VAL A 408 18.62 0.10 -8.74
N GLY A 409 17.95 -1.01 -9.08
CA GLY A 409 17.49 -1.98 -8.09
C GLY A 409 18.62 -2.60 -7.27
N GLY A 410 19.75 -2.93 -7.90
CA GLY A 410 20.93 -3.45 -7.21
C GLY A 410 21.57 -2.40 -6.29
N LEU A 411 21.68 -1.16 -6.75
CA LEU A 411 22.21 -0.04 -5.95
C LEU A 411 21.33 0.28 -4.74
N MET A 412 20.00 0.33 -4.93
CA MET A 412 19.06 0.53 -3.83
C MET A 412 19.16 -0.58 -2.79
N ALA A 413 19.23 -1.85 -3.21
CA ALA A 413 19.35 -2.98 -2.29
C ALA A 413 20.64 -2.92 -1.47
N GLN A 414 21.75 -2.50 -2.07
CA GLN A 414 23.02 -2.28 -1.36
C GLN A 414 22.90 -1.14 -0.35
N TRP A 415 22.37 0.01 -0.77
CA TRP A 415 22.15 1.17 0.09
C TRP A 415 21.20 0.86 1.26
N GLU A 416 20.10 0.15 1.01
CA GLU A 416 19.18 -0.28 2.08
C GLU A 416 19.86 -1.22 3.07
N ALA A 417 20.69 -2.17 2.60
CA ALA A 417 21.43 -3.08 3.47
C ALA A 417 22.47 -2.33 4.33
N GLU A 418 23.17 -1.35 3.76
CA GLU A 418 24.11 -0.48 4.48
C GLU A 418 23.40 0.41 5.50
N ALA A 419 22.26 1.01 5.13
CA ALA A 419 21.42 1.83 6.02
C ALA A 419 20.79 1.00 7.15
N LEU A 420 20.51 -0.28 6.93
CA LEU A 420 20.07 -1.20 7.97
C LEU A 420 21.22 -1.52 8.94
N SER A 421 22.44 -1.67 8.44
CA SER A 421 23.63 -1.95 9.24
C SER A 421 23.99 -0.76 10.15
N GLY A 422 23.94 -0.95 11.47
CA GLY A 422 24.21 0.12 12.44
C GLY A 422 23.02 1.03 12.78
N SER A 423 21.83 0.74 12.26
CA SER A 423 20.58 1.38 12.70
C SER A 423 20.22 0.98 14.15
N ALA A 424 19.39 1.79 14.83
CA ALA A 424 18.87 1.40 16.15
C ALA A 424 18.05 0.10 16.11
N GLU A 425 17.51 -0.34 14.96
CA GLU A 425 16.97 -1.69 14.84
C GLU A 425 18.08 -2.73 14.73
N SER A 426 19.18 -2.50 14.00
CA SER A 426 20.34 -3.40 14.00
C SER A 426 20.98 -3.53 15.40
N ALA A 427 21.06 -2.44 16.18
CA ALA A 427 21.53 -2.47 17.56
C ALA A 427 20.49 -3.05 18.55
N ALA A 428 19.19 -2.88 18.30
CA ALA A 428 18.12 -3.58 19.02
C ALA A 428 18.01 -5.07 18.62
N THR A 429 18.55 -5.45 17.46
CA THR A 429 18.73 -6.85 17.04
C THR A 429 19.96 -7.46 17.73
N GLU A 430 20.98 -6.65 18.07
CA GLU A 430 22.20 -7.08 18.77
C GLU A 430 22.12 -7.00 20.32
N THR A 431 21.06 -6.42 20.90
CA THR A 431 20.87 -6.44 22.35
C THR A 431 19.90 -7.54 22.76
N ALA A 432 20.52 -8.68 23.10
CA ALA A 432 19.96 -9.98 23.44
C ALA A 432 19.35 -10.71 22.24
N GLU A 433 20.13 -11.63 21.66
CA GLU A 433 19.61 -12.70 20.81
C GLU A 433 18.47 -13.41 21.55
N MET A 434 17.25 -12.99 21.24
CA MET A 434 16.06 -13.73 21.61
C MET A 434 15.99 -14.90 20.64
N THR A 435 16.26 -16.11 21.14
CA THR A 435 16.20 -17.36 20.36
C THR A 435 14.87 -17.48 19.61
N MET A 436 14.84 -18.23 18.51
CA MET A 436 13.62 -18.40 17.72
C MET A 436 12.47 -19.01 18.54
N GLU A 437 12.80 -19.89 19.49
CA GLU A 437 11.87 -20.37 20.51
C GLU A 437 11.34 -19.26 21.42
N GLN A 438 12.16 -18.26 21.80
CA GLN A 438 11.71 -17.13 22.61
C GLN A 438 10.90 -16.11 21.79
N ARG A 439 11.19 -15.91 20.50
CA ARG A 439 10.45 -14.98 19.63
C ARG A 439 9.06 -15.49 19.25
N LEU A 440 8.98 -16.75 18.86
CA LEU A 440 7.70 -17.42 18.64
C LEU A 440 7.01 -17.74 19.97
N GLY A 441 7.78 -18.05 21.01
CA GLY A 441 7.32 -18.26 22.39
C GLY A 441 6.65 -17.05 23.03
N ALA A 442 7.15 -15.84 22.81
CA ALA A 442 6.54 -14.60 23.29
C ALA A 442 5.20 -14.30 22.57
N LYS A 443 5.14 -14.54 21.24
CA LYS A 443 3.89 -14.50 20.45
C LYS A 443 2.89 -15.57 20.91
N LEU A 444 3.38 -16.71 21.42
CA LEU A 444 2.59 -17.79 22.02
C LEU A 444 2.08 -17.50 23.42
N THR A 445 2.82 -16.77 24.26
CA THR A 445 2.37 -16.34 25.59
C THR A 445 1.38 -15.17 25.55
N GLY A 446 1.44 -14.32 24.51
CA GLY A 446 0.49 -13.22 24.29
C GLY A 446 -0.82 -13.63 23.60
N ALA A 447 -0.85 -14.78 22.93
CA ALA A 447 -2.07 -15.38 22.39
C ALA A 447 -2.58 -16.44 23.37
N ILE A 448 -3.70 -16.17 24.04
CA ILE A 448 -4.33 -17.07 25.01
C ILE A 448 -4.40 -18.51 24.44
N GLY A 449 -3.51 -19.39 24.90
CA GLY A 449 -3.54 -20.85 24.64
C GLY A 449 -2.88 -21.38 23.36
N GLY A 450 -2.12 -20.58 22.58
CA GLY A 450 -1.36 -21.08 21.43
C GLY A 450 -2.17 -21.54 20.21
N VAL A 451 -3.30 -20.88 19.96
CA VAL A 451 -4.34 -21.33 19.01
C VAL A 451 -4.17 -20.76 17.60
N SER A 452 -3.48 -19.62 17.41
CA SER A 452 -3.33 -18.97 16.09
C SER A 452 -1.96 -18.34 15.94
N LEU A 453 -1.29 -18.59 14.80
CA LEU A 453 -0.02 -17.98 14.41
C LEU A 453 -0.17 -17.35 13.04
N ILE A 454 0.31 -16.11 12.91
CA ILE A 454 0.32 -15.38 11.64
C ILE A 454 1.71 -14.78 11.49
N LEU A 455 2.41 -15.19 10.44
CA LEU A 455 3.69 -14.60 10.02
C LEU A 455 3.42 -13.69 8.84
N SER A 456 4.02 -12.51 8.83
CA SER A 456 3.89 -11.59 7.71
C SER A 456 5.25 -11.03 7.28
N PRO A 457 5.46 -10.77 5.98
CA PRO A 457 6.72 -10.19 5.49
C PRO A 457 7.11 -8.87 6.15
N PHE A 458 6.12 -8.20 6.72
CA PHE A 458 6.27 -6.91 7.35
C PHE A 458 6.74 -7.01 8.80
N THR A 459 6.22 -7.99 9.54
CA THR A 459 6.53 -8.18 10.97
C THR A 459 7.63 -9.20 11.21
N ASP A 460 7.87 -10.07 10.24
CA ASP A 460 8.76 -11.22 10.30
C ASP A 460 9.65 -11.21 9.04
N GLY A 461 10.18 -10.03 8.69
CA GLY A 461 10.96 -9.79 7.47
C GLY A 461 12.19 -10.69 7.34
N ASP A 462 12.77 -11.08 8.48
CA ASP A 462 13.89 -12.01 8.55
C ASP A 462 13.53 -13.45 8.17
N LEU A 463 12.24 -13.80 8.16
CA LEU A 463 11.73 -15.10 7.69
C LEU A 463 11.29 -15.09 6.23
N VAL A 464 11.28 -13.93 5.56
CA VAL A 464 10.90 -13.83 4.15
C VAL A 464 11.90 -14.59 3.30
N GLY A 465 11.42 -15.54 2.50
CA GLY A 465 12.26 -16.37 1.63
C GLY A 465 13.07 -17.44 2.38
N GLN A 466 12.95 -17.53 3.70
CA GLN A 466 13.59 -18.57 4.51
C GLN A 466 12.67 -19.79 4.68
N PRO A 467 13.22 -20.98 4.95
CA PRO A 467 12.43 -22.14 5.35
C PRO A 467 11.60 -21.84 6.60
N LEU A 468 10.39 -22.43 6.68
CA LEU A 468 9.56 -22.29 7.88
C LEU A 468 10.32 -22.86 9.11
N PRO A 469 10.48 -22.09 10.20
CA PRO A 469 11.20 -22.53 11.40
C PRO A 469 10.56 -23.77 12.02
N ALA A 470 11.39 -24.75 12.42
CA ALA A 470 10.92 -26.02 12.98
C ALA A 470 10.14 -25.83 14.29
N GLU A 471 10.42 -24.75 15.01
CA GLU A 471 9.77 -24.37 16.27
C GLU A 471 8.27 -24.08 16.08
N VAL A 472 7.85 -23.68 14.87
CA VAL A 472 6.42 -23.50 14.53
C VAL A 472 5.66 -24.82 14.65
N LEU A 473 6.31 -25.94 14.34
CA LEU A 473 5.72 -27.29 14.38
C LEU A 473 5.56 -27.82 15.80
N SER A 474 6.36 -27.32 16.73
CA SER A 474 6.33 -27.72 18.14
C SER A 474 5.25 -27.02 18.97
N ILE A 475 4.34 -26.26 18.33
CA ILE A 475 3.29 -25.50 19.01
C ILE A 475 2.12 -26.44 19.40
N PRO A 476 1.92 -26.76 20.69
CA PRO A 476 1.10 -27.91 21.11
C PRO A 476 -0.42 -27.77 20.90
N LYS A 477 -0.90 -26.63 20.37
CA LYS A 477 -2.35 -26.31 20.21
C LYS A 477 -2.68 -25.43 19.01
N LEU A 478 -1.83 -25.37 18.00
CA LEU A 478 -2.05 -24.47 16.87
C LEU A 478 -3.28 -24.90 16.05
N VAL A 479 -4.27 -24.03 15.96
CA VAL A 479 -5.54 -24.24 15.22
C VAL A 479 -5.58 -23.44 13.92
N TYR A 480 -4.89 -22.31 13.86
CA TYR A 480 -4.83 -21.43 12.70
C TYR A 480 -3.38 -21.04 12.40
N LEU A 481 -2.94 -21.27 11.16
CA LEU A 481 -1.63 -20.86 10.67
C LEU A 481 -1.82 -20.05 9.38
N ASP A 482 -1.32 -18.82 9.37
CA ASP A 482 -1.22 -17.99 8.17
C ASP A 482 0.21 -17.54 7.96
N ILE A 483 0.79 -17.91 6.83
CA ILE A 483 2.15 -17.52 6.42
C ILE A 483 2.13 -16.95 5.00
N SER A 484 1.04 -16.28 4.64
CA SER A 484 0.84 -15.72 3.30
C SER A 484 1.84 -14.60 3.00
N GLY A 485 2.34 -14.54 1.76
CA GLY A 485 3.26 -13.49 1.31
C GLY A 485 4.72 -13.68 1.71
N MET A 486 5.05 -14.75 2.45
CA MET A 486 6.37 -14.96 3.06
C MET A 486 7.45 -15.46 2.09
N LYS A 487 7.13 -15.62 0.79
CA LYS A 487 8.02 -16.18 -0.24
C LYS A 487 8.57 -17.57 0.13
N VAL A 488 7.75 -18.38 0.81
CA VAL A 488 8.15 -19.73 1.24
C VAL A 488 8.10 -20.67 0.03
N GLY A 489 9.20 -21.36 -0.25
CA GLY A 489 9.30 -22.31 -1.37
C GLY A 489 8.73 -23.70 -1.08
N ALA A 490 8.73 -24.14 0.18
CA ALA A 490 8.16 -25.42 0.60
C ALA A 490 7.67 -25.39 2.06
N LEU A 491 6.60 -26.14 2.33
CA LEU A 491 6.18 -26.44 3.71
C LEU A 491 7.00 -27.62 4.26
N PRO A 492 7.23 -27.67 5.58
CA PRO A 492 7.97 -28.78 6.19
C PRO A 492 7.23 -30.11 6.01
N ALA A 493 7.99 -31.19 5.80
CA ALA A 493 7.45 -32.52 5.55
C ALA A 493 6.69 -33.11 6.75
N ASN A 494 6.94 -32.62 7.96
CA ASN A 494 6.30 -33.04 9.22
C ASN A 494 5.23 -32.03 9.70
N ILE A 495 4.50 -31.39 8.77
CA ILE A 495 3.44 -30.44 9.13
C ILE A 495 2.29 -31.08 9.94
N ASP A 496 2.19 -32.41 9.92
CA ASP A 496 1.23 -33.20 10.68
C ASP A 496 1.47 -33.20 12.20
N GLU A 497 2.64 -32.73 12.66
CA GLU A 497 2.88 -32.42 14.08
C GLU A 497 1.88 -31.37 14.62
N LEU A 498 1.37 -30.50 13.74
CA LEU A 498 0.28 -29.57 14.03
C LEU A 498 -1.09 -30.27 14.07
N SER A 499 -1.20 -31.30 14.91
CA SER A 499 -2.35 -32.22 14.98
C SER A 499 -3.71 -31.57 15.27
N MET A 500 -3.73 -30.35 15.79
CA MET A 500 -4.93 -29.55 16.12
C MET A 500 -5.29 -28.51 15.05
N LEU A 501 -4.51 -28.42 13.96
CA LEU A 501 -4.67 -27.39 12.94
C LEU A 501 -6.01 -27.56 12.23
N GLN A 502 -6.80 -26.49 12.20
CA GLN A 502 -8.09 -26.46 11.53
C GLN A 502 -8.06 -25.57 10.29
N THR A 503 -7.21 -24.55 10.25
CA THR A 503 -7.08 -23.67 9.08
C THR A 503 -5.62 -23.41 8.76
N LEU A 504 -5.26 -23.68 7.51
CA LEU A 504 -3.96 -23.35 6.94
C LEU A 504 -4.14 -22.33 5.81
N VAL A 505 -3.44 -21.21 5.90
CA VAL A 505 -3.41 -20.15 4.87
C VAL A 505 -1.96 -19.92 4.46
N VAL A 506 -1.67 -20.17 3.18
CA VAL A 506 -0.30 -20.13 2.62
C VAL A 506 -0.30 -19.38 1.28
N SER A 507 -1.18 -18.41 1.13
CA SER A 507 -1.42 -17.76 -0.17
C SER A 507 -0.29 -16.78 -0.54
N ASN A 508 -0.06 -16.55 -1.83
CA ASN A 508 1.01 -15.66 -2.31
C ASN A 508 2.40 -16.09 -1.80
N ASN A 509 2.74 -17.36 -1.97
CA ASN A 509 4.06 -17.91 -1.69
C ASN A 509 4.60 -18.59 -2.97
N ASP A 510 5.79 -19.17 -2.89
CA ASP A 510 6.46 -19.83 -4.02
C ASP A 510 6.33 -21.37 -3.92
N LEU A 511 5.25 -21.87 -3.29
CA LEU A 511 5.08 -23.31 -3.06
C LEU A 511 4.87 -24.06 -4.38
N THR A 512 5.70 -25.09 -4.62
CA THR A 512 5.56 -26.00 -5.76
C THR A 512 4.68 -27.21 -5.46
N GLU A 513 4.60 -27.60 -4.19
CA GLU A 513 3.78 -28.72 -3.71
C GLU A 513 3.27 -28.47 -2.27
N LEU A 514 2.20 -29.19 -1.91
CA LEU A 514 1.79 -29.34 -0.52
C LEU A 514 2.34 -30.68 0.01
N PRO A 515 2.78 -30.78 1.27
CA PRO A 515 3.36 -32.00 1.81
C PRO A 515 2.30 -33.08 1.96
N ALA A 516 2.65 -34.34 1.65
CA ALA A 516 1.73 -35.47 1.72
C ALA A 516 1.13 -35.67 3.12
N THR A 517 1.90 -35.34 4.16
CA THR A 517 1.50 -35.41 5.57
C THR A 517 0.38 -34.44 5.93
N LEU A 518 0.06 -33.44 5.10
CA LEU A 518 -1.12 -32.59 5.33
C LEU A 518 -2.43 -33.41 5.40
N ALA A 519 -2.47 -34.56 4.71
CA ALA A 519 -3.58 -35.52 4.78
C ALA A 519 -3.74 -36.19 6.16
N ASN A 520 -2.70 -36.18 6.99
CA ASN A 520 -2.69 -36.83 8.31
C ASN A 520 -3.30 -35.96 9.43
N ILE A 521 -3.67 -34.70 9.15
CA ILE A 521 -4.22 -33.79 10.17
C ILE A 521 -5.75 -33.95 10.24
N PRO A 522 -6.31 -34.69 11.22
CA PRO A 522 -7.73 -35.05 11.23
C PRO A 522 -8.65 -33.85 11.49
N THR A 523 -8.13 -32.77 12.08
CA THR A 523 -8.88 -31.57 12.44
C THR A 523 -8.98 -30.54 11.33
N LEU A 524 -8.29 -30.75 10.19
CA LEU A 524 -8.15 -29.74 9.16
C LEU A 524 -9.48 -29.48 8.46
N LYS A 525 -9.98 -28.24 8.56
CA LYS A 525 -11.27 -27.81 8.01
C LYS A 525 -11.12 -27.00 6.74
N ARG A 526 -10.01 -26.27 6.60
CA ARG A 526 -9.83 -25.30 5.53
C ARG A 526 -8.36 -25.15 5.14
N VAL A 527 -8.11 -25.23 3.84
CA VAL A 527 -6.80 -24.94 3.23
C VAL A 527 -6.98 -23.84 2.20
N VAL A 528 -6.19 -22.77 2.32
CA VAL A 528 -6.20 -21.64 1.39
C VAL A 528 -4.78 -21.40 0.90
N ALA A 529 -4.50 -21.84 -0.32
CA ALA A 529 -3.18 -21.80 -0.94
C ALA A 529 -3.27 -21.12 -2.31
N ARG A 530 -3.81 -19.90 -2.36
CA ARG A 530 -3.96 -19.16 -3.62
C ARG A 530 -2.63 -18.61 -4.11
N ASN A 531 -2.51 -18.34 -5.41
CA ASN A 531 -1.36 -17.66 -6.00
C ASN A 531 -0.02 -18.29 -5.54
N ASN A 532 0.15 -19.57 -5.87
CA ASN A 532 1.37 -20.34 -5.66
C ASN A 532 1.71 -21.06 -6.98
N SER A 533 2.71 -21.95 -6.96
CA SER A 533 3.12 -22.77 -8.12
C SER A 533 2.64 -24.23 -8.01
N LEU A 534 1.50 -24.48 -7.34
CA LEU A 534 0.98 -25.83 -7.12
C LEU A 534 0.39 -26.42 -8.41
N THR A 535 0.72 -27.68 -8.70
CA THR A 535 0.19 -28.41 -9.87
C THR A 535 -0.75 -29.56 -9.48
N SER A 536 -0.76 -29.95 -8.20
CA SER A 536 -1.57 -31.06 -7.69
C SER A 536 -1.91 -30.86 -6.21
N VAL A 537 -2.84 -31.69 -5.71
CA VAL A 537 -3.20 -31.79 -4.28
C VAL A 537 -2.80 -33.18 -3.77
N PRO A 538 -2.19 -33.30 -2.58
CA PRO A 538 -1.78 -34.58 -2.00
C PRO A 538 -2.86 -35.65 -1.99
N GLU A 539 -2.45 -36.90 -2.21
CA GLU A 539 -3.31 -38.07 -2.00
C GLU A 539 -3.75 -38.19 -0.53
N GLY A 540 -5.02 -38.54 -0.30
CA GLY A 540 -5.57 -38.76 1.04
C GLY A 540 -6.21 -37.53 1.69
N MET A 541 -6.04 -36.31 1.16
CA MET A 541 -6.73 -35.12 1.68
C MET A 541 -8.26 -35.23 1.60
N GLU A 542 -8.78 -36.00 0.65
CA GLU A 542 -10.20 -36.33 0.50
C GLU A 542 -10.76 -37.20 1.64
N LEU A 543 -9.87 -37.85 2.41
CA LEU A 543 -10.24 -38.70 3.54
C LEU A 543 -10.31 -37.92 4.87
N ILE A 544 -9.95 -36.63 4.87
CA ILE A 544 -10.00 -35.80 6.09
C ILE A 544 -11.47 -35.50 6.44
N PRO A 545 -11.98 -35.98 7.59
CA PRO A 545 -13.42 -35.95 7.89
C PRO A 545 -14.02 -34.54 8.01
N GLU A 546 -13.22 -33.58 8.46
CA GLU A 546 -13.67 -32.21 8.77
C GLU A 546 -13.38 -31.22 7.64
N LEU A 547 -12.78 -31.64 6.53
CA LEU A 547 -12.31 -30.75 5.47
C LEU A 547 -13.46 -30.22 4.61
N LYS A 548 -13.74 -28.91 4.76
CA LYS A 548 -14.88 -28.25 4.12
C LYS A 548 -14.48 -27.33 2.97
N VAL A 549 -13.28 -26.79 2.98
CA VAL A 549 -12.86 -25.77 1.99
C VAL A 549 -11.43 -25.98 1.56
N ILE A 550 -11.21 -26.04 0.24
CA ILE A 550 -9.90 -26.00 -0.39
C ILE A 550 -9.93 -24.88 -1.44
N ASP A 551 -9.07 -23.89 -1.28
CA ASP A 551 -9.00 -22.71 -2.13
C ASP A 551 -7.62 -22.59 -2.77
N LEU A 552 -7.54 -22.93 -4.06
CA LEU A 552 -6.31 -23.10 -4.86
C LEU A 552 -6.29 -22.14 -6.05
N LYS A 553 -7.10 -21.09 -6.05
CA LYS A 553 -7.17 -20.11 -7.14
C LYS A 553 -5.79 -19.52 -7.45
N GLY A 554 -5.50 -19.31 -8.74
CA GLY A 554 -4.22 -18.72 -9.16
C GLY A 554 -3.02 -19.67 -9.07
N ASN A 555 -3.24 -20.99 -9.12
CA ASN A 555 -2.18 -22.00 -9.26
C ASN A 555 -2.22 -22.64 -10.66
N PRO A 556 -1.07 -23.12 -11.18
CA PRO A 556 -0.95 -23.70 -12.52
C PRO A 556 -1.49 -25.14 -12.63
N PHE A 557 -2.74 -25.39 -12.22
CA PHE A 557 -3.40 -26.68 -12.46
C PHE A 557 -3.82 -26.81 -13.92
N ASP A 558 -3.34 -27.87 -14.60
CA ASP A 558 -3.87 -28.22 -15.91
C ASP A 558 -5.32 -28.75 -15.83
N ASP A 559 -6.02 -28.79 -16.97
CA ASP A 559 -7.44 -29.20 -17.01
C ASP A 559 -7.66 -30.63 -16.49
N GLY A 560 -6.68 -31.53 -16.67
CA GLY A 560 -6.73 -32.89 -16.15
C GLY A 560 -6.59 -32.94 -14.63
N ALA A 561 -5.67 -32.16 -14.08
CA ALA A 561 -5.44 -31.99 -12.65
C ALA A 561 -6.65 -31.34 -11.96
N LYS A 562 -7.30 -30.37 -12.60
CA LYS A 562 -8.54 -29.77 -12.09
C LYS A 562 -9.68 -30.80 -11.99
N VAL A 563 -9.93 -31.54 -13.08
CA VAL A 563 -11.00 -32.54 -13.13
C VAL A 563 -10.74 -33.68 -12.14
N SER A 564 -9.51 -34.19 -12.08
CA SER A 564 -9.14 -35.26 -11.15
C SER A 564 -9.22 -34.81 -9.69
N THR A 565 -8.79 -33.59 -9.38
CA THR A 565 -8.92 -33.00 -8.03
C THR A 565 -10.39 -32.90 -7.65
N ILE A 566 -11.26 -32.31 -8.49
CA ILE A 566 -12.68 -32.19 -8.17
C ILE A 566 -13.35 -33.56 -7.98
N ARG A 567 -12.99 -34.56 -8.78
CA ARG A 567 -13.56 -35.92 -8.67
C ARG A 567 -13.17 -36.65 -7.39
N ARG A 568 -11.99 -36.35 -6.83
CA ARG A 568 -11.49 -37.02 -5.62
C ARG A 568 -12.23 -36.58 -4.35
N PHE A 569 -12.77 -35.37 -4.32
CA PHE A 569 -13.48 -34.84 -3.15
C PHE A 569 -14.99 -34.87 -3.37
N GLY A 570 -15.75 -35.23 -2.32
CA GLY A 570 -17.21 -35.30 -2.36
C GLY A 570 -17.90 -33.92 -2.36
N GLU A 571 -19.25 -33.94 -2.40
CA GLU A 571 -20.07 -32.70 -2.42
C GLU A 571 -19.93 -31.84 -1.14
N ASP A 572 -19.45 -32.43 -0.04
CA ASP A 572 -19.29 -31.76 1.26
C ASP A 572 -18.05 -30.84 1.34
N THR A 573 -17.11 -30.97 0.40
CA THR A 573 -15.88 -30.18 0.36
C THR A 573 -15.90 -29.18 -0.80
N LYS A 574 -15.92 -27.89 -0.48
CA LYS A 574 -15.89 -26.84 -1.50
C LYS A 574 -14.48 -26.61 -2.02
N ILE A 575 -14.23 -27.04 -3.26
CA ILE A 575 -12.97 -26.78 -3.98
C ILE A 575 -13.12 -25.53 -4.85
N LYS A 576 -12.10 -24.67 -4.86
CA LYS A 576 -11.99 -23.54 -5.78
C LYS A 576 -10.64 -23.59 -6.50
N LEU A 577 -10.68 -23.68 -7.83
CA LEU A 577 -9.49 -23.80 -8.68
C LEU A 577 -9.34 -22.65 -9.69
N ASP A 578 -10.38 -21.85 -9.89
CA ASP A 578 -10.43 -20.76 -10.90
C ASP A 578 -10.36 -19.36 -10.32
#